data_AF-A0A8S3F4T5-F1
#
_entry.id   AF-A0A8S3F4T5-F1
#
_cell.length_a   1.000
_cell.length_b   1.000
_cell.length_c   1.000
_cell.angle_alpha   90.00
_cell.angle_beta   90.00
_cell.angle_gamma   90.00
#
_symmetry.space_group_name_H-M   'P 1'
#
loop_
_entity.id
_entity.type
_entity.pdbx_description
1 polymer ?
#
loop_
_entity_poly.entity_id
_entity_poly.type
_entity_poly.pdbx_seq_one_letter_code
_entity_poly.pdbx_strand_id
1 'polypeptide(L)'
;TLSVGGPGSFAETSDAIAAQRVTDNGVYFTISQGNDGAQGLQTSGNPAISSGAMAVASIDNSNVPQLYLLTPDGETIFYSAGSIFGGWQFNVNSIIVVNDRQAAVNDGCSGPVKPVTGAVVLYSYNPADTCNSAVRCDKAAEAGASGCLIYNVGAITGFILLSAPFLISIRVHLTGSSSIPSGSISLADGQRILTITAQNSSALFTFTNRLGFAPVVS
;
A
#
# COMPACT_ATOMS: atom_id res chain seq x y z
N THR A 1 20.76 9.41 -16.31
CA THR A 1 19.47 8.74 -16.06
C THR A 1 18.35 9.73 -16.23
N LEU A 2 17.29 9.35 -16.93
CA LEU A 2 16.11 10.18 -17.22
C LEU A 2 14.84 9.41 -16.81
N SER A 3 13.94 10.08 -16.10
CA SER A 3 12.61 9.56 -15.76
C SER A 3 11.54 10.46 -16.39
N VAL A 4 11.60 10.57 -17.71
CA VAL A 4 10.66 11.33 -18.53
C VAL A 4 10.09 10.37 -19.57
N GLY A 5 8.79 10.51 -19.82
CA GLY A 5 8.05 9.66 -20.74
C GLY A 5 6.94 10.46 -21.40
N GLY A 6 6.74 10.23 -22.69
CA GLY A 6 5.62 10.74 -23.45
C GLY A 6 5.11 9.68 -24.42
N PRO A 7 3.86 9.82 -24.92
CA PRO A 7 3.35 8.93 -25.94
C PRO A 7 4.23 9.02 -27.19
N GLY A 8 4.63 7.87 -27.71
CA GLY A 8 5.43 7.78 -28.91
C GLY A 8 5.45 6.34 -29.38
N SER A 9 5.32 6.12 -30.69
CA SER A 9 5.27 4.76 -31.26
C SER A 9 6.49 4.46 -32.14
N PHE A 10 7.28 5.47 -32.47
CA PHE A 10 8.39 5.35 -33.41
C PHE A 10 9.58 6.24 -33.02
N ALA A 11 10.78 5.88 -33.48
CA ALA A 11 12.05 6.49 -33.08
C ALA A 11 12.35 7.84 -33.75
N GLU A 12 11.51 8.28 -34.70
CA GLU A 12 11.65 9.53 -35.45
C GLU A 12 11.06 10.74 -34.70
N THR A 13 10.59 10.53 -33.48
CA THR A 13 10.10 11.58 -32.59
C THR A 13 11.24 12.49 -32.14
N SER A 14 10.96 13.78 -31.93
CA SER A 14 12.00 14.80 -31.71
C SER A 14 12.85 14.54 -30.47
N ASP A 15 12.24 13.98 -29.43
CA ASP A 15 12.85 13.53 -28.18
C ASP A 15 13.65 12.24 -28.34
N ALA A 16 13.19 11.26 -29.13
CA ALA A 16 13.99 10.07 -29.46
C ALA A 16 15.22 10.40 -30.33
N ILE A 17 15.08 11.33 -31.28
CA ILE A 17 16.21 11.85 -32.09
C ILE A 17 17.18 12.64 -31.21
N ALA A 18 16.68 13.47 -30.30
CA ALA A 18 17.53 14.19 -29.36
C ALA A 18 18.33 13.21 -28.49
N ALA A 19 17.69 12.14 -28.01
CA ALA A 19 18.34 11.06 -27.28
C ALA A 19 19.43 10.34 -28.11
N GLN A 20 19.15 10.09 -29.39
CA GLN A 20 20.12 9.51 -30.32
C GLN A 20 21.35 10.43 -30.50
N ARG A 21 21.15 11.73 -30.72
CA ARG A 21 22.26 12.67 -30.91
C ARG A 21 23.18 12.74 -29.69
N VAL A 22 22.61 12.68 -28.49
CA VAL A 22 23.40 12.67 -27.24
C VAL A 22 24.25 11.40 -27.15
N THR A 23 23.68 10.24 -27.49
CA THR A 23 24.40 8.96 -27.49
C THR A 23 25.46 8.87 -28.59
N ASP A 24 25.20 9.40 -29.79
CA ASP A 24 26.18 9.50 -30.88
C ASP A 24 27.40 10.36 -30.52
N ASN A 25 27.24 11.30 -29.57
CA ASN A 25 28.34 12.11 -29.03
C ASN A 25 29.03 11.46 -27.81
N GLY A 26 28.82 10.17 -27.60
CA GLY A 26 29.50 9.38 -26.56
C GLY A 26 28.90 9.51 -25.16
N VAL A 27 27.72 10.12 -25.01
CA VAL A 27 27.04 10.24 -23.71
C VAL A 27 25.95 9.19 -23.60
N TYR A 28 26.22 8.14 -22.83
CA TYR A 28 25.25 7.08 -22.55
C TYR A 28 24.36 7.42 -21.35
N PHE A 29 23.08 7.07 -21.45
CA PHE A 29 22.12 7.27 -20.36
C PHE A 29 21.00 6.22 -20.42
N THR A 30 20.36 6.03 -19.27
CA THR A 30 19.20 5.15 -19.10
C THR A 30 17.91 5.96 -19.04
N ILE A 31 16.82 5.38 -19.57
CA ILE A 31 15.48 5.98 -19.62
C ILE A 31 14.47 4.95 -19.14
N SER A 32 13.51 5.34 -18.31
CA SER A 32 12.39 4.48 -17.92
C SER A 32 11.52 4.12 -19.14
N GLN A 33 11.14 2.84 -19.28
CA GLN A 33 10.27 2.38 -20.39
C GLN A 33 8.84 2.95 -20.35
N GLY A 34 8.40 3.43 -19.19
CA GLY A 34 7.00 3.79 -18.93
C GLY A 34 6.23 2.67 -18.22
N ASN A 35 5.04 3.01 -17.73
CA ASN A 35 4.18 2.14 -16.91
C ASN A 35 2.90 1.70 -17.62
N ASP A 36 2.81 1.91 -18.94
CA ASP A 36 1.63 1.62 -19.77
C ASP A 36 1.61 0.19 -20.33
N GLY A 37 2.33 -0.75 -19.71
CA GLY A 37 2.43 -2.14 -20.17
C GLY A 37 1.07 -2.86 -20.32
N ALA A 38 0.05 -2.42 -19.57
CA ALA A 38 -1.31 -2.96 -19.66
C ALA A 38 -2.00 -2.66 -21.01
N GLN A 39 -1.56 -1.63 -21.74
CA GLN A 39 -2.14 -1.23 -23.02
C GLN A 39 -1.67 -2.10 -24.19
N GLY A 40 -0.86 -3.13 -23.93
CA GLY A 40 -0.41 -4.13 -24.91
C GLY A 40 1.04 -3.94 -25.35
N LEU A 41 1.41 -4.60 -26.45
CA LEU A 41 2.73 -4.46 -27.06
C LEU A 41 2.89 -3.04 -27.65
N GLN A 42 4.13 -2.56 -27.76
CA GLN A 42 4.49 -1.25 -28.33
C GLN A 42 4.01 -0.02 -27.55
N THR A 43 3.94 -0.11 -26.23
CA THR A 43 3.63 1.01 -25.33
C THR A 43 4.89 1.73 -24.81
N SER A 44 6.05 1.42 -25.39
CA SER A 44 7.32 2.08 -25.11
C SER A 44 7.21 3.56 -25.43
N GLY A 45 7.31 4.40 -24.41
CA GLY A 45 7.20 5.84 -24.59
C GLY A 45 8.48 6.45 -25.17
N ASN A 46 8.36 7.65 -25.73
CA ASN A 46 9.54 8.46 -25.97
C ASN A 46 10.09 9.00 -24.64
N PRO A 47 11.39 9.29 -24.52
CA PRO A 47 12.46 9.01 -25.49
C PRO A 47 13.03 7.57 -25.40
N ALA A 48 12.43 6.69 -24.60
CA ALA A 48 12.94 5.34 -24.36
C ALA A 48 12.98 4.47 -25.64
N ILE A 49 12.17 4.79 -26.64
CA ILE A 49 12.16 4.12 -27.95
C ILE A 49 13.36 4.47 -28.86
N SER A 50 14.21 5.42 -28.47
CA SER A 50 15.42 5.79 -29.23
C SER A 50 16.39 4.60 -29.35
N SER A 51 16.96 4.38 -30.54
CA SER A 51 17.93 3.30 -30.78
C SER A 51 19.22 3.43 -29.97
N GLY A 52 19.56 4.64 -29.53
CA GLY A 52 20.74 4.91 -28.70
C GLY A 52 20.45 4.86 -27.20
N ALA A 53 19.18 4.77 -26.81
CA ALA A 53 18.79 4.74 -25.41
C ALA A 53 18.91 3.34 -24.80
N MET A 54 19.30 3.29 -23.52
CA MET A 54 19.09 2.10 -22.70
C MET A 54 17.74 2.21 -21.99
N ALA A 55 16.71 1.59 -22.57
CA ALA A 55 15.37 1.55 -22.02
C ALA A 55 15.28 0.54 -20.87
N VAL A 56 14.83 0.98 -19.69
CA VAL A 56 14.79 0.18 -18.47
C VAL A 56 13.35 -0.17 -18.13
N ALA A 57 13.02 -1.46 -18.21
CA ALA A 57 11.77 -2.01 -17.70
C ALA A 57 11.89 -2.34 -16.19
N SER A 58 10.75 -2.51 -15.53
CA SER A 58 10.69 -2.91 -14.12
C SER A 58 10.16 -4.32 -13.97
N ILE A 59 10.73 -5.06 -13.03
CA ILE A 59 10.15 -6.28 -12.47
C ILE A 59 9.89 -6.04 -10.99
N ASP A 60 8.91 -6.73 -10.42
CA ASP A 60 8.69 -6.70 -8.99
C ASP A 60 9.82 -7.44 -8.26
N ASN A 61 10.25 -6.89 -7.14
CA ASN A 61 11.19 -7.58 -6.25
C ASN A 61 10.50 -8.77 -5.59
N SER A 62 11.26 -9.81 -5.22
CA SER A 62 10.72 -10.93 -4.42
C SER A 62 10.30 -10.49 -3.01
N ASN A 63 10.93 -9.42 -2.50
CA ASN A 63 10.68 -8.89 -1.18
C ASN A 63 10.72 -7.36 -1.19
N VAL A 64 9.88 -6.76 -0.34
CA VAL A 64 9.86 -5.31 -0.13
C VAL A 64 10.07 -4.99 1.35
N PRO A 65 10.91 -3.99 1.67
CA PRO A 65 11.04 -3.52 3.05
C PRO A 65 9.71 -2.87 3.49
N GLN A 66 9.11 -3.38 4.56
CA GLN A 66 7.84 -2.89 5.10
C GLN A 66 7.86 -2.88 6.63
N LEU A 67 7.08 -1.97 7.22
CA LEU A 67 6.82 -1.99 8.64
C LEU A 67 5.97 -3.22 8.99
N TYR A 68 6.11 -3.69 10.22
CA TYR A 68 5.38 -4.85 10.68
C TYR A 68 4.97 -4.76 12.15
N LEU A 69 3.98 -5.57 12.50
CA LEU A 69 3.61 -5.90 13.86
C LEU A 69 3.80 -7.39 14.11
N LEU A 70 3.98 -7.75 15.38
CA LEU A 70 4.03 -9.13 15.83
C LEU A 70 2.69 -9.49 16.47
N THR A 71 2.16 -10.64 16.10
CA THR A 71 1.02 -11.28 16.77
C THR A 71 1.46 -11.88 18.11
N PRO A 72 0.53 -12.26 19.01
CA PRO A 72 0.88 -12.82 20.32
C PRO A 72 1.74 -14.11 20.26
N ASP A 73 1.61 -14.88 19.20
CA ASP A 73 2.39 -16.08 18.86
C ASP A 73 3.74 -15.76 18.18
N GLY A 74 4.06 -14.48 17.96
CA GLY A 74 5.34 -14.03 17.41
C GLY A 74 5.41 -14.01 15.89
N GLU A 75 4.30 -14.27 15.19
CA GLU A 75 4.26 -14.18 13.74
C GLU A 75 4.15 -12.73 13.26
N THR A 76 4.63 -12.51 12.03
CA THR A 76 4.77 -11.16 11.46
C THR A 76 3.57 -10.82 10.59
N ILE A 77 2.96 -9.66 10.83
CA ILE A 77 1.98 -9.03 9.94
C ILE A 77 2.59 -7.73 9.44
N PHE A 78 2.84 -7.67 8.13
CA PHE A 78 3.34 -6.46 7.48
C PHE A 78 2.20 -5.46 7.24
N TYR A 79 2.51 -4.16 7.26
CA TYR A 79 1.54 -3.10 7.00
C TYR A 79 2.17 -1.94 6.23
N SER A 80 1.33 -1.21 5.49
CA SER A 80 1.71 0.05 4.84
C SER A 80 1.28 1.22 5.73
N ALA A 81 2.22 2.10 6.09
CA ALA A 81 1.93 3.25 6.92
C ALA A 81 0.99 4.27 6.23
N GLY A 82 0.21 4.99 7.04
CA GLY A 82 -0.56 6.16 6.58
C GLY A 82 0.34 7.29 6.08
N SER A 83 -0.09 8.03 5.06
CA SER A 83 0.72 9.08 4.44
C SER A 83 0.80 10.39 5.23
N ILE A 84 -0.14 10.65 6.16
CA ILE A 84 -0.12 11.87 6.99
C ILE A 84 0.76 11.71 8.23
N PHE A 85 0.36 10.89 9.20
CA PHE A 85 1.12 10.72 10.45
C PHE A 85 2.19 9.62 10.37
N GLY A 86 2.07 8.68 9.43
CA GLY A 86 2.96 7.53 9.35
C GLY A 86 2.50 6.35 10.20
N GLY A 87 3.41 5.37 10.31
CA GLY A 87 3.28 4.19 11.16
C GLY A 87 3.77 4.44 12.58
N TRP A 88 3.91 3.37 13.34
CA TRP A 88 4.41 3.44 14.72
C TRP A 88 5.90 3.79 14.72
N GLN A 89 6.26 4.85 15.44
CA GLN A 89 7.64 5.37 15.53
C GLN A 89 8.48 4.68 16.62
N PHE A 90 7.82 3.95 17.52
CA PHE A 90 8.44 3.17 18.59
C PHE A 90 7.77 1.81 18.70
N ASN A 91 8.43 0.87 19.36
CA ASN A 91 7.80 -0.39 19.70
C ASN A 91 6.69 -0.16 20.73
N VAL A 92 5.47 -0.54 20.39
CA VAL A 92 4.29 -0.39 21.25
C VAL A 92 3.57 -1.72 21.35
N ASN A 93 3.28 -2.14 22.58
CA ASN A 93 2.37 -3.25 22.83
C ASN A 93 0.96 -2.69 23.00
N SER A 94 0.01 -3.15 22.19
CA SER A 94 -1.38 -2.73 22.28
C SER A 94 -2.31 -3.90 21.97
N ILE A 95 -3.49 -3.87 22.58
CA ILE A 95 -4.62 -4.68 22.11
C ILE A 95 -5.16 -4.09 20.80
N ILE A 96 -5.77 -4.95 19.99
CA ILE A 96 -6.53 -4.54 18.80
C ILE A 96 -8.02 -4.73 19.07
N VAL A 97 -8.79 -3.65 18.95
CA VAL A 97 -10.26 -3.67 19.03
C VAL A 97 -10.83 -3.68 17.62
N VAL A 98 -11.49 -4.77 17.26
CA VAL A 98 -12.22 -4.87 15.98
C VAL A 98 -13.51 -4.06 16.09
N ASN A 99 -13.68 -3.05 15.25
CA ASN A 99 -14.86 -2.19 15.30
C ASN A 99 -16.13 -2.97 14.95
N ASP A 100 -16.19 -3.49 13.73
CA ASP A 100 -17.24 -4.39 13.27
C ASP A 100 -16.65 -5.68 12.67
N ARG A 101 -17.18 -6.82 13.12
CA ARG A 101 -16.78 -8.15 12.63
C ARG A 101 -17.53 -8.58 11.38
N GLN A 102 -18.66 -7.94 11.07
CA GLN A 102 -19.42 -8.21 9.85
C GLN A 102 -18.88 -7.44 8.64
N ALA A 103 -17.88 -6.58 8.86
CA ALA A 103 -17.26 -5.75 7.83
C ALA A 103 -18.30 -4.93 7.05
N ALA A 104 -19.15 -4.18 7.78
CA ALA A 104 -20.09 -3.26 7.17
C ALA A 104 -19.40 -2.35 6.14
N VAL A 105 -20.11 -2.05 5.04
CA VAL A 105 -19.58 -1.21 3.94
C VAL A 105 -18.98 0.10 4.48
N ASN A 106 -19.62 0.71 5.48
CA ASN A 106 -19.26 1.98 6.09
C ASN A 106 -18.56 1.89 7.46
N ASP A 107 -17.86 0.78 7.74
CA ASP A 107 -17.25 0.50 9.05
C ASP A 107 -16.27 1.60 9.53
N GLY A 108 -16.64 2.34 10.59
CA GLY A 108 -15.81 3.39 11.18
C GLY A 108 -16.03 4.79 10.63
N CYS A 109 -16.95 4.97 9.68
CA CYS A 109 -17.25 6.29 9.09
C CYS A 109 -18.01 7.21 10.05
N SER A 110 -18.85 6.63 10.90
CA SER A 110 -19.47 7.31 12.04
C SER A 110 -18.61 7.24 13.30
N GLY A 111 -17.37 6.73 13.18
CA GLY A 111 -16.47 6.43 14.30
C GLY A 111 -16.66 5.04 14.91
N PRO A 112 -15.90 4.73 15.97
CA PRO A 112 -15.96 3.44 16.61
C PRO A 112 -17.31 3.17 17.28
N VAL A 113 -17.82 1.95 17.15
CA VAL A 113 -19.04 1.46 17.84
C VAL A 113 -18.72 0.75 19.16
N LYS A 114 -17.43 0.60 19.48
CA LYS A 114 -16.92 -0.02 20.72
C LYS A 114 -15.99 0.94 21.46
N PRO A 115 -15.74 0.74 22.76
CA PRO A 115 -14.70 1.46 23.48
C PRO A 115 -13.32 1.14 22.92
N VAL A 116 -12.54 2.19 22.59
CA VAL A 116 -11.23 2.05 21.93
C VAL A 116 -10.10 2.82 22.62
N THR A 117 -10.38 3.43 23.78
CA THR A 117 -9.39 4.27 24.47
C THR A 117 -8.10 3.50 24.76
N GLY A 118 -6.98 4.01 24.27
CA GLY A 118 -5.65 3.39 24.40
C GLY A 118 -5.40 2.16 23.50
N ALA A 119 -6.40 1.70 22.76
CA ALA A 119 -6.29 0.54 21.87
C ALA A 119 -6.07 0.94 20.40
N VAL A 120 -5.60 -0.01 19.60
CA VAL A 120 -5.57 0.13 18.14
C VAL A 120 -6.90 -0.37 17.59
N VAL A 121 -7.57 0.42 16.76
CA VAL A 121 -8.85 0.03 16.16
C VAL A 121 -8.61 -0.64 14.81
N LEU A 122 -9.29 -1.76 14.55
CA LEU A 122 -9.31 -2.38 13.23
C LEU A 122 -10.64 -2.11 12.53
N TYR A 123 -10.57 -1.49 11.35
CA TYR A 123 -11.70 -1.26 10.45
C TYR A 123 -11.58 -2.08 9.16
N SER A 124 -12.71 -2.53 8.64
CA SER A 124 -12.79 -3.00 7.26
C SER A 124 -12.91 -1.81 6.30
N TYR A 125 -12.26 -1.91 5.14
CA TYR A 125 -12.40 -0.98 4.03
C TYR A 125 -13.10 -1.65 2.87
N ASN A 126 -14.21 -1.04 2.43
CA ASN A 126 -14.92 -1.46 1.24
C ASN A 126 -14.78 -0.37 0.16
N PRO A 127 -14.27 -0.70 -1.04
CA PRO A 127 -14.10 0.28 -2.12
C PRO A 127 -15.44 0.83 -2.66
N ALA A 128 -16.58 0.20 -2.36
CA ALA A 128 -17.90 0.73 -2.68
C ALA A 128 -18.32 1.90 -1.76
N ASP A 129 -17.58 2.17 -0.69
CA ASP A 129 -17.85 3.27 0.22
C ASP A 129 -17.14 4.56 -0.21
N THR A 130 -17.80 5.70 0.07
CA THR A 130 -17.29 7.05 -0.21
C THR A 130 -16.45 7.62 0.95
N CYS A 131 -16.53 7.00 2.13
CA CYS A 131 -15.79 7.42 3.31
C CYS A 131 -14.34 6.91 3.29
N ASN A 132 -13.41 7.87 3.27
CA ASN A 132 -11.97 7.61 3.16
C ASN A 132 -11.33 7.15 4.49
N SER A 133 -10.06 6.73 4.41
CA SER A 133 -9.30 6.26 5.57
C SER A 133 -9.00 7.35 6.60
N ALA A 134 -8.88 8.61 6.18
CA ALA A 134 -8.63 9.72 7.09
C ALA A 134 -9.78 9.94 8.06
N VAL A 135 -11.01 9.97 7.56
CA VAL A 135 -12.22 10.11 8.39
C VAL A 135 -12.29 9.02 9.45
N ARG A 136 -12.06 7.76 9.07
CA ARG A 136 -12.13 6.62 10.00
C ARG A 136 -11.09 6.71 11.11
N CYS A 137 -9.85 7.03 10.73
CA CYS A 137 -8.74 7.08 11.69
C CYS A 137 -8.78 8.34 12.56
N ASP A 138 -9.22 9.49 12.06
CA ASP A 138 -9.42 10.68 12.87
C ASP A 138 -10.58 10.50 13.86
N LYS A 139 -11.67 9.83 13.46
CA LYS A 139 -12.75 9.46 14.41
C LYS A 139 -12.29 8.47 15.48
N ALA A 140 -11.39 7.54 15.14
CA ALA A 140 -10.76 6.68 16.13
C ALA A 140 -9.90 7.49 17.11
N ALA A 141 -9.12 8.45 16.61
CA ALA A 141 -8.30 9.34 17.42
C ALA A 141 -9.16 10.20 18.37
N GLU A 142 -10.25 10.79 17.88
CA GLU A 142 -11.23 11.54 18.67
C GLU A 142 -11.83 10.68 19.80
N ALA A 143 -12.00 9.38 19.57
CA ALA A 143 -12.47 8.41 20.57
C ALA A 143 -11.35 7.90 21.52
N GLY A 144 -10.13 8.42 21.40
CA GLY A 144 -8.99 8.10 22.24
C GLY A 144 -8.22 6.84 21.86
N ALA A 145 -8.37 6.33 20.63
CA ALA A 145 -7.56 5.23 20.13
C ALA A 145 -6.06 5.59 20.12
N SER A 146 -5.20 4.60 20.32
CA SER A 146 -3.74 4.76 20.21
C SER A 146 -3.21 4.51 18.80
N GLY A 147 -4.06 3.99 17.89
CA GLY A 147 -3.73 3.78 16.49
C GLY A 147 -4.91 3.25 15.67
N CYS A 148 -4.73 3.20 14.35
CA CYS A 148 -5.77 2.81 13.40
C CYS A 148 -5.23 1.80 12.37
N LEU A 149 -5.82 0.62 12.27
CA LEU A 149 -5.55 -0.35 11.23
C LEU A 149 -6.75 -0.50 10.30
N ILE A 150 -6.48 -0.65 9.01
CA ILE A 150 -7.49 -0.88 7.99
C ILE A 150 -7.14 -2.09 7.14
N TYR A 151 -8.10 -3.00 6.95
CA TYR A 151 -7.94 -4.14 6.03
C TYR A 151 -8.99 -4.07 4.92
N ASN A 152 -8.59 -4.35 3.69
CA ASN A 152 -9.51 -4.32 2.55
C ASN A 152 -10.37 -5.58 2.50
N VAL A 153 -11.69 -5.42 2.34
CA VAL A 153 -12.65 -6.53 2.21
C VAL A 153 -13.31 -6.62 0.83
N GLY A 154 -13.02 -5.68 -0.09
CA GLY A 154 -13.58 -5.69 -1.44
C GLY A 154 -12.53 -5.93 -2.53
N ALA A 155 -12.99 -6.43 -3.68
CA ALA A 155 -12.20 -6.40 -4.90
C ALA A 155 -11.92 -4.93 -5.26
N ILE A 156 -10.64 -4.55 -5.35
CA ILE A 156 -10.28 -3.21 -5.80
C ILE A 156 -10.48 -3.16 -7.32
N THR A 157 -11.67 -2.77 -7.76
CA THR A 157 -11.92 -2.43 -9.16
C THR A 157 -11.28 -1.08 -9.47
N GLY A 158 -10.20 -1.08 -10.27
CA GLY A 158 -9.48 0.13 -10.68
C GLY A 158 -7.96 -0.04 -10.78
N PHE A 159 -7.38 -1.09 -10.19
CA PHE A 159 -6.03 -1.54 -10.50
C PHE A 159 -6.09 -2.63 -11.59
N ILE A 160 -5.98 -2.23 -12.86
CA ILE A 160 -5.97 -3.15 -14.02
C ILE A 160 -4.59 -3.77 -14.21
N LEU A 161 -4.02 -4.41 -13.18
CA LEU A 161 -2.70 -5.05 -13.35
C LEU A 161 -2.51 -6.36 -12.61
N LEU A 162 -3.48 -6.86 -11.87
CA LEU A 162 -3.18 -7.85 -10.85
C LEU A 162 -4.21 -8.99 -10.88
N SER A 163 -3.73 -10.20 -11.19
CA SER A 163 -4.54 -11.41 -11.29
C SER A 163 -5.19 -11.76 -9.95
N ALA A 164 -6.25 -12.59 -9.95
CA ALA A 164 -7.07 -12.92 -8.78
C ALA A 164 -6.32 -13.26 -7.45
N PRO A 165 -5.16 -13.96 -7.41
CA PRO A 165 -4.41 -14.17 -6.16
C PRO A 165 -3.84 -12.88 -5.54
N PHE A 166 -3.71 -11.81 -6.32
CA PHE A 166 -3.08 -10.56 -5.89
C PHE A 166 -4.03 -9.65 -5.08
N LEU A 167 -5.35 -9.75 -5.32
CA LEU A 167 -6.39 -9.02 -4.57
C LEU A 167 -6.34 -9.33 -3.06
N ILE A 168 -5.81 -10.50 -2.70
CA ILE A 168 -5.68 -10.97 -1.31
C ILE A 168 -4.58 -10.19 -0.55
N SER A 169 -3.61 -9.60 -1.27
CA SER A 169 -2.47 -8.86 -0.72
C SER A 169 -2.52 -7.34 -0.93
N ILE A 170 -3.52 -6.81 -1.64
CA ILE A 170 -3.55 -5.37 -1.92
C ILE A 170 -3.82 -4.59 -0.63
N ARG A 171 -2.81 -3.82 -0.24
CA ARG A 171 -2.94 -2.82 0.80
C ARG A 171 -3.46 -1.54 0.17
N VAL A 172 -4.49 -0.96 0.78
CA VAL A 172 -5.08 0.30 0.31
C VAL A 172 -4.09 1.42 0.60
N HIS A 173 -3.94 2.37 -0.33
CA HIS A 173 -3.25 3.62 -0.03
C HIS A 173 -3.97 4.29 1.13
N LEU A 174 -3.28 4.39 2.27
CA LEU A 174 -3.85 4.89 3.49
C LEU A 174 -3.45 6.35 3.67
N THR A 175 -4.43 7.25 3.73
CA THR A 175 -4.18 8.63 4.16
C THR A 175 -3.88 8.64 5.68
N GLY A 176 -4.68 7.90 6.45
CA GLY A 176 -4.49 7.75 7.89
C GLY A 176 -4.97 8.96 8.70
N SER A 177 -4.68 8.97 10.00
CA SER A 177 -5.01 10.11 10.86
C SER A 177 -3.92 11.18 10.80
N SER A 178 -4.28 12.39 11.22
CA SER A 178 -3.33 13.48 11.52
C SER A 178 -2.69 13.41 12.91
N SER A 179 -3.13 12.51 13.79
CA SER A 179 -2.75 12.52 15.23
C SER A 179 -2.35 11.18 15.82
N ILE A 180 -2.66 10.06 15.15
CA ILE A 180 -2.31 8.71 15.60
C ILE A 180 -1.66 7.89 14.48
N PRO A 181 -0.76 6.95 14.81
CA PRO A 181 -0.18 6.06 13.81
C PRO A 181 -1.26 5.21 13.14
N SER A 182 -1.05 4.93 11.86
CA SER A 182 -2.02 4.17 11.07
C SER A 182 -1.36 3.24 10.06
N GLY A 183 -2.04 2.14 9.76
CA GLY A 183 -1.54 1.12 8.84
C GLY A 183 -2.65 0.45 8.04
N SER A 184 -2.38 0.15 6.77
CA SER A 184 -3.22 -0.77 6.00
C SER A 184 -2.59 -2.16 5.96
N ILE A 185 -3.42 -3.18 6.08
CA ILE A 185 -3.05 -4.59 6.03
C ILE A 185 -3.87 -5.31 4.94
N SER A 186 -3.48 -6.54 4.63
CA SER A 186 -4.13 -7.36 3.61
C SER A 186 -5.44 -7.94 4.16
N LEU A 187 -6.28 -8.49 3.28
CA LEU A 187 -7.49 -9.20 3.72
C LEU A 187 -7.13 -10.41 4.60
N ALA A 188 -6.13 -11.19 4.19
CA ALA A 188 -5.69 -12.37 4.92
C ALA A 188 -5.15 -12.01 6.32
N ASP A 189 -4.34 -10.95 6.41
CA ASP A 189 -3.84 -10.45 7.69
C ASP A 189 -4.98 -9.92 8.57
N GLY A 190 -5.96 -9.22 7.98
CA GLY A 190 -7.15 -8.75 8.67
C GLY A 190 -7.94 -9.92 9.26
N GLN A 191 -8.23 -10.95 8.46
CA GLN A 191 -8.91 -12.17 8.90
C GLN A 191 -8.15 -12.90 10.01
N ARG A 192 -6.82 -12.91 9.94
CA ARG A 192 -5.99 -13.47 11.01
C ARG A 192 -6.18 -12.71 12.33
N ILE A 193 -6.18 -11.37 12.30
CA ILE A 193 -6.44 -10.55 13.49
C ILE A 193 -7.86 -10.77 14.01
N LEU A 194 -8.86 -10.90 13.13
CA LEU A 194 -10.23 -11.24 13.53
C LEU A 194 -10.28 -12.55 14.32
N THR A 195 -9.58 -13.59 13.85
CA THR A 195 -9.48 -14.89 14.54
C THR A 195 -8.80 -14.76 15.89
N ILE A 196 -7.63 -14.11 15.96
CA ILE A 196 -6.88 -13.94 17.22
C ILE A 196 -7.72 -13.19 18.26
N THR A 197 -8.33 -12.06 17.87
CA THR A 197 -9.15 -11.25 18.77
C THR A 197 -10.47 -11.93 19.14
N ALA A 198 -10.95 -12.91 18.36
CA ALA A 198 -12.12 -13.71 18.69
C ALA A 198 -11.83 -14.73 19.78
N GLN A 199 -10.63 -15.29 19.78
CA GLN A 199 -10.16 -16.23 20.79
C GLN A 199 -9.72 -15.51 22.08
N ASN A 200 -9.04 -14.37 21.95
CA ASN A 200 -8.57 -13.56 23.07
C ASN A 200 -8.64 -12.06 22.73
N SER A 201 -9.65 -11.36 23.24
CA SER A 201 -9.82 -9.91 23.03
C SER A 201 -8.77 -9.05 23.72
N SER A 202 -8.01 -9.62 24.67
CA SER A 202 -6.91 -8.96 25.37
C SER A 202 -5.54 -9.38 24.85
N ALA A 203 -5.49 -10.04 23.69
CA ALA A 203 -4.27 -10.38 22.99
C ALA A 203 -3.43 -9.12 22.71
N LEU A 204 -2.17 -9.13 23.13
CA LEU A 204 -1.23 -8.05 22.88
C LEU A 204 -0.50 -8.27 21.56
N PHE A 205 -0.52 -7.24 20.72
CA PHE A 205 0.26 -7.15 19.49
C PHE A 205 1.40 -6.17 19.70
N THR A 206 2.57 -6.49 19.16
CA THR A 206 3.73 -5.59 19.21
C THR A 206 3.88 -4.87 17.89
N PHE A 207 3.47 -3.61 17.84
CA PHE A 207 3.71 -2.72 16.72
C PHE A 207 5.17 -2.29 16.74
N THR A 208 5.87 -2.40 15.62
CA THR A 208 7.30 -2.09 15.55
C THR A 208 7.57 -0.84 14.73
N ASN A 209 8.72 -0.22 14.99
CA ASN A 209 9.29 0.85 14.18
C ASN A 209 10.38 0.35 13.22
N ARG A 210 10.43 -0.97 12.98
CA ARG A 210 11.46 -1.63 12.18
C ARG A 210 10.90 -2.06 10.84
N LEU A 211 11.78 -2.07 9.85
CA LEU A 211 11.49 -2.68 8.56
C LEU A 211 11.84 -4.16 8.62
N GLY A 212 10.91 -5.00 8.16
CA GLY A 212 11.18 -6.38 7.77
C GLY A 212 11.01 -6.53 6.26
N PHE A 213 11.29 -7.71 5.73
CA PHE A 213 11.20 -7.99 4.30
C PHE A 213 9.94 -8.80 3.99
N ALA A 214 8.87 -8.10 3.59
CA ALA A 214 7.62 -8.73 3.20
C ALA A 214 7.79 -9.41 1.84
N PRO A 215 7.33 -10.66 1.66
CA PRO A 215 7.31 -11.28 0.35
C PRO A 215 6.31 -10.52 -0.55
N VAL A 216 6.71 -10.25 -1.79
CA VAL A 216 5.78 -9.80 -2.83
C VAL A 216 5.17 -11.06 -3.42
N VAL A 217 3.87 -11.24 -3.19
CA VAL A 217 3.13 -12.37 -3.77
C VAL A 217 2.84 -12.01 -5.22
N SER A 218 3.57 -12.61 -6.15
CA SER A 218 3.39 -12.48 -7.61
C SER A 218 2.18 -13.26 -8.10
#